data_AF-A0A6S7CUB0-F1
#
_entry.id   AF-A0A6S7CUB0-F1
#
_cell.length_a   1.000
_cell.length_b   1.000
_cell.length_c   1.000
_cell.angle_alpha   90.00
_cell.angle_beta   90.00
_cell.angle_gamma   90.00
#
_symmetry.space_group_name_H-M   'P 1'
#
loop_
_entity.id
_entity.type
_entity.pdbx_description
1 polymer ?
#
loop_
_entity_poly.entity_id
_entity_poly.type
_entity_poly.pdbx_seq_one_letter_code
_entity_poly.pdbx_strand_id
1 'polypeptide(L)'
;MANHPPYCVVLTYLEDRQEFALQTIDRAMLEPVMAGKFAVPIPLETQDFKIDDEFAHGLGATMLNMIALGQPDIKQYMTLTPPPGQ
;
A
#
# COMPACT_ATOMS: atom_id res chain seq x y z
N MET A 1 6.98 -3.68 -26.83
CA MET A 1 6.51 -3.52 -25.44
C MET A 1 7.37 -4.41 -24.58
N ALA A 2 8.04 -3.87 -23.57
CA ALA A 2 8.92 -4.68 -22.73
C ALA A 2 8.08 -5.74 -22.00
N ASN A 3 8.46 -7.02 -22.12
CA ASN A 3 7.84 -8.12 -21.39
C ASN A 3 8.30 -8.03 -19.93
N HIS A 4 7.57 -7.25 -19.16
CA HIS A 4 7.78 -7.15 -17.72
C HIS A 4 7.12 -8.36 -17.02
N PRO A 5 7.85 -9.12 -16.18
CA PRO A 5 7.23 -10.09 -15.31
C PRO A 5 6.25 -9.40 -14.33
N PRO A 6 5.33 -10.15 -13.70
CA PRO A 6 4.47 -9.60 -12.66
C PRO A 6 5.30 -8.98 -11.53
N TYR A 7 5.08 -7.69 -11.28
CA TYR A 7 5.74 -6.96 -10.20
C TYR A 7 4.82 -6.75 -9.02
N CYS A 8 5.42 -6.67 -7.85
CA CYS A 8 4.84 -6.04 -6.67
C CYS A 8 5.40 -4.61 -6.55
N VAL A 9 4.61 -3.70 -5.98
CA VAL A 9 5.06 -2.36 -5.61
C VAL A 9 5.35 -2.34 -4.11
N VAL A 10 6.52 -1.86 -3.74
CA VAL A 10 6.90 -1.56 -2.37
C VAL A 10 6.86 -0.05 -2.18
N LEU A 11 6.10 0.38 -1.17
CA LEU A 11 6.02 1.76 -0.74
C LEU A 11 6.75 1.88 0.61
N THR A 12 7.78 2.72 0.65
CA THR A 12 8.59 2.96 1.85
C THR A 12 8.56 4.44 2.20
N TYR A 13 8.30 4.78 3.47
CA TYR A 13 8.49 6.14 3.97
C TYR A 13 9.91 6.32 4.52
N LEU A 14 10.68 7.19 3.85
CA LEU A 14 12.03 7.56 4.22
C LEU A 14 11.97 8.81 5.09
N GLU A 15 11.90 8.59 6.41
CA GLU A 15 11.68 9.63 7.41
C GLU A 15 12.80 10.68 7.44
N ASP A 16 14.05 10.28 7.21
CA ASP A 16 15.22 11.15 7.13
C ASP A 16 15.14 12.18 5.99
N ARG A 17 14.43 11.82 4.92
CA ARG A 17 14.26 12.63 3.71
C ARG A 17 12.87 13.20 3.56
N GLN A 18 11.96 12.81 4.45
CA GLN A 18 10.53 13.12 4.38
C GLN A 18 9.91 12.79 3.01
N GLU A 19 10.31 11.66 2.41
CA GLU A 19 9.85 11.25 1.08
C GLU A 19 9.32 9.82 1.07
N PHE A 20 8.54 9.49 0.04
CA PHE A 20 8.16 8.12 -0.24
C PHE A 20 8.97 7.57 -1.40
N ALA A 21 9.52 6.38 -1.24
CA ALA A 21 10.10 5.61 -2.32
C ALA A 21 9.09 4.58 -2.82
N LEU A 22 8.76 4.63 -4.11
CA LEU A 22 8.03 3.58 -4.82
C LEU A 22 9.00 2.75 -5.64
N GLN A 23 9.01 1.45 -5.39
CA GLN A 23 9.91 0.51 -6.06
C GLN A 23 9.11 -0.68 -6.56
N THR A 24 9.56 -1.26 -7.68
CA THR A 24 9.01 -2.53 -8.16
C THR A 24 9.97 -3.66 -7.82
N ILE A 25 9.41 -4.81 -7.43
CA ILE A 25 10.15 -6.04 -7.18
C ILE A 25 9.44 -7.20 -7.87
N ASP A 26 10.21 -8.16 -8.39
CA ASP A 26 9.65 -9.39 -8.93
C ASP A 26 8.83 -10.10 -7.86
N ARG A 27 7.59 -10.42 -8.17
CA ARG A 27 6.68 -11.12 -7.26
C ARG A 27 7.29 -12.42 -6.74
N ALA A 28 7.94 -13.21 -7.58
CA ALA A 28 8.53 -14.49 -7.20
C ALA A 28 9.68 -14.32 -6.19
N MET A 29 10.40 -13.20 -6.24
CA MET A 29 11.42 -12.88 -5.25
C MET A 29 10.82 -12.43 -3.91
N LEU A 30 9.64 -11.82 -3.92
CA LEU A 30 9.00 -11.28 -2.72
C LEU A 30 8.21 -12.34 -1.94
N GLU A 31 7.62 -13.33 -2.61
CA GLU A 31 6.80 -14.40 -2.01
C GLU A 31 7.42 -15.07 -0.76
N PRO A 32 8.68 -15.56 -0.76
CA PRO A 32 9.27 -16.17 0.44
C PRO A 32 9.47 -15.18 1.59
N VAL A 33 9.72 -13.89 1.29
CA VAL A 33 9.93 -12.84 2.30
C VAL A 33 8.62 -12.48 3.01
N MET A 34 7.50 -12.56 2.28
CA MET A 34 6.16 -12.23 2.80
C MET A 34 5.50 -13.38 3.55
N ALA A 35 6.07 -14.59 3.51
CA ALA A 35 5.52 -15.74 4.23
C ALA A 35 5.40 -15.45 5.74
N GLY A 36 4.16 -15.58 6.27
CA GLY A 36 3.85 -15.34 7.68
C GLY A 36 3.88 -13.88 8.12
N LYS A 37 3.98 -12.91 7.18
CA LYS A 37 3.90 -11.47 7.49
C LYS A 37 2.45 -11.01 7.56
N PHE A 38 2.24 -9.91 8.27
CA PHE A 38 0.93 -9.27 8.38
C PHE A 38 0.48 -8.79 6.98
N ALA A 39 -0.76 -9.14 6.63
CA ALA A 39 -1.39 -8.73 5.38
C ALA A 39 -2.84 -8.33 5.66
N VAL A 40 -3.26 -7.21 5.10
CA VAL A 40 -4.67 -6.79 5.09
C VAL A 40 -5.27 -7.28 3.77
N PRO A 41 -6.17 -8.28 3.76
CA PRO A 41 -6.82 -8.71 2.54
C PRO A 41 -7.80 -7.61 2.07
N ILE A 42 -7.71 -7.23 0.79
CA ILE A 42 -8.63 -6.29 0.15
C ILE A 42 -9.29 -7.02 -1.03
N PRO A 43 -10.38 -7.77 -0.79
CA PRO A 43 -11.06 -8.52 -1.84
C PRO A 43 -11.81 -7.59 -2.80
N LEU A 44 -11.58 -7.74 -4.10
CA LEU A 44 -12.25 -6.95 -5.14
C LEU A 44 -13.77 -7.20 -5.20
N GLU A 45 -14.25 -8.33 -4.69
CA GLU A 45 -15.68 -8.64 -4.60
C GLU A 45 -16.44 -7.58 -3.79
N THR A 46 -15.83 -7.04 -2.73
CA THR A 46 -16.44 -5.97 -1.92
C THR A 46 -16.51 -4.62 -2.62
N GLN A 47 -15.96 -4.53 -3.84
CA GLN A 47 -15.81 -3.32 -4.64
C GLN A 47 -16.45 -3.49 -6.03
N ASP A 48 -17.40 -4.44 -6.17
CA ASP A 48 -18.03 -4.81 -7.44
C ASP A 48 -17.03 -5.12 -8.56
N PHE A 49 -15.83 -5.60 -8.21
CA PHE A 49 -14.70 -5.82 -9.12
C PHE A 49 -14.28 -4.57 -9.91
N LYS A 50 -14.55 -3.38 -9.38
CA LYS A 50 -14.12 -2.10 -9.95
C LYS A 50 -12.90 -1.57 -9.22
N ILE A 51 -12.02 -0.96 -10.00
CA ILE A 51 -10.85 -0.22 -9.52
C ILE A 51 -11.07 1.21 -10.02
N ASP A 52 -11.91 1.94 -9.32
CA ASP A 52 -12.22 3.35 -9.59
C ASP A 52 -11.45 4.28 -8.63
N ASP A 53 -11.72 5.58 -8.73
CA ASP A 53 -11.02 6.59 -7.94
C ASP A 53 -11.31 6.44 -6.44
N GLU A 54 -12.49 5.96 -6.05
CA GLU A 54 -12.86 5.71 -4.65
C GLU A 54 -12.07 4.53 -4.09
N PHE A 55 -11.98 3.42 -4.83
CA PHE A 55 -11.12 2.31 -4.48
C PHE A 55 -9.66 2.73 -4.37
N ALA A 56 -9.14 3.48 -5.35
CA ALA A 56 -7.76 3.94 -5.36
C ALA A 56 -7.44 4.85 -4.15
N HIS A 57 -8.38 5.74 -3.80
CA HIS A 57 -8.29 6.59 -2.63
C HIS A 57 -8.24 5.76 -1.33
N GLY A 58 -9.15 4.81 -1.16
CA GLY A 58 -9.22 3.93 0.01
C GLY A 58 -7.98 3.03 0.15
N LEU A 59 -7.47 2.52 -0.97
CA LEU A 59 -6.23 1.74 -1.00
C LEU A 59 -5.03 2.58 -0.54
N GLY A 60 -4.88 3.79 -1.08
CA GLY A 60 -3.81 4.72 -0.68
C GLY A 60 -3.90 5.09 0.81
N ALA A 61 -5.10 5.40 1.30
CA ALA A 61 -5.31 5.69 2.71
C ALA A 61 -4.95 4.49 3.62
N THR A 62 -5.31 3.27 3.20
CA THR A 62 -4.96 2.04 3.92
C THR A 62 -3.43 1.85 3.99
N MET A 63 -2.72 2.00 2.87
CA MET A 63 -1.26 1.87 2.83
C MET A 63 -0.58 2.89 3.76
N LEU A 64 -1.01 4.15 3.73
CA LEU A 64 -0.45 5.20 4.58
C LEU A 64 -0.73 4.96 6.06
N ASN A 65 -1.94 4.50 6.41
CA ASN A 65 -2.26 4.13 7.78
C ASN A 65 -1.43 2.94 8.27
N MET A 66 -1.13 1.95 7.42
CA MET A 66 -0.24 0.83 7.76
C MET A 66 1.19 1.30 8.03
N ILE A 67 1.73 2.22 7.21
CA ILE A 67 3.05 2.84 7.47
C ILE A 67 3.04 3.55 8.82
N ALA A 68 1.97 4.30 9.11
CA ALA A 68 1.82 5.04 10.36
C ALA A 68 1.69 4.15 11.62
N LEU A 69 1.46 2.84 11.49
CA LEU A 69 1.56 1.89 12.61
C LEU A 69 3.01 1.65 13.04
N GLY A 70 3.95 1.65 12.09
CA GLY A 70 5.39 1.44 12.35
C GLY A 70 6.18 2.75 12.49
N GLN A 71 5.74 3.83 11.84
CA GLN A 71 6.38 5.15 11.82
C GLN A 71 5.33 6.23 12.12
N PRO A 72 4.93 6.41 13.40
CA PRO A 72 3.78 7.24 13.76
C PRO A 72 3.95 8.73 13.47
N ASP A 73 5.18 9.23 13.38
CA ASP A 73 5.46 10.66 13.18
C ASP A 73 4.94 11.18 11.84
N ILE A 74 4.78 10.29 10.85
CA ILE A 74 4.18 10.64 9.55
C ILE A 74 2.74 11.15 9.68
N LYS A 75 2.03 10.81 10.77
CA LYS A 75 0.65 11.25 11.02
C LYS A 75 0.51 12.77 11.04
N GLN A 76 1.57 13.51 11.39
CA GLN A 76 1.55 14.98 11.36
C GLN A 76 1.39 15.55 9.94
N TYR A 77 1.72 14.76 8.91
CA TYR A 77 1.60 15.11 7.49
C TYR A 77 0.34 14.51 6.83
N MET A 78 -0.45 13.73 7.58
CA MET A 78 -1.61 13.00 7.05
C MET A 78 -2.91 13.74 7.39
N THR A 79 -3.59 14.22 6.35
CA THR A 79 -5.00 14.63 6.44
C THR A 79 -5.84 13.63 5.65
N LEU A 80 -5.93 12.40 6.16
CA LEU A 80 -6.72 11.35 5.55
C LEU A 80 -8.11 11.31 6.18
N THR A 81 -9.15 11.35 5.35
CA THR A 81 -10.49 11.02 5.79
C THR A 81 -10.51 9.52 6.08
N PRO A 82 -10.87 9.07 7.30
CA PRO A 82 -11.10 7.65 7.52
C PRO A 82 -12.22 7.18 6.57
N PRO A 83 -12.08 6.01 5.92
CA PRO A 83 -13.14 5.49 5.08
C PRO A 83 -14.41 5.34 5.94
N PRO A 84 -15.59 5.76 5.44
CA PRO A 84 -16.82 5.66 6.21
C PRO A 84 -17.08 4.19 6.58
N GLY A 85 -17.18 3.91 7.88
CA GLY A 85 -17.51 2.57 8.40
C GLY A 85 -16.40 1.79 9.11
N GLN A 86 -15.33 2.44 9.60
CA GLN A 86 -14.48 1.88 10.66
C GLN A 86 -14.90 2.37 12.04
#